data_AF-K1TXD4-F1
#
_entry.id   AF-K1TXD4-F1
#
_cell.length_a   1.000
_cell.length_b   1.000
_cell.length_c   1.000
_cell.angle_alpha   90.00
_cell.angle_beta   90.00
_cell.angle_gamma   90.00
#
_symmetry.space_group_name_H-M   'P 1'
#
loop_
_entity.id
_entity.type
_entity.pdbx_description
1 polymer ?
#
loop_
_entity_poly.entity_id
_entity_poly.type
_entity_poly.pdbx_seq_one_letter_code
_entity_poly.pdbx_strand_id
1 'polypeptide(L)'
;MLVWIMLPSNFDANKKYPTLLFCEGGPQSPVSQFWSYRWNIQIMAANGYVVVLPNRRGLPGFGSAWNEEISGDWTGQCMNDYLSAIDDAANNLPYVDKDRLGCVGASFGGFSVYYLAGHHNKRFKAFLSHDGAFNLESMYTDTEEAWFSNWEYEDAYWNKDQSANAK
;
A
#
# COMPACT_ATOMS: atom_id res chain seq x y z
N MET A 1 6.53 -0.59 13.30
CA MET A 1 6.14 0.36 12.24
C MET A 1 4.99 1.22 12.75
N LEU A 2 4.96 2.52 12.43
CA LEU A 2 3.84 3.40 12.79
C LEU A 2 2.63 3.09 11.89
N VAL A 3 1.45 2.88 12.47
CA VAL A 3 0.20 2.65 11.73
C VAL A 3 -0.85 3.63 12.23
N TRP A 4 -1.49 4.34 11.31
CA TRP A 4 -2.63 5.19 11.63
C TRP A 4 -3.92 4.40 11.41
N ILE A 5 -4.95 4.71 12.19
CA ILE A 5 -6.28 4.13 12.06
C ILE A 5 -7.27 5.27 11.89
N MET A 6 -8.02 5.27 10.79
CA MET A 6 -9.18 6.14 10.63
C MET A 6 -10.44 5.36 11.02
N LEU A 7 -11.15 5.87 12.01
CA LEU A 7 -12.41 5.30 12.47
C LEU A 7 -13.61 6.02 11.82
N PRO A 8 -14.75 5.33 11.64
CA PRO A 8 -16.00 5.96 11.23
C PRO A 8 -16.38 7.16 12.11
N SER A 9 -17.04 8.16 11.52
CA SER A 9 -17.45 9.37 12.25
C SER A 9 -18.43 9.09 13.40
N ASN A 10 -19.22 8.02 13.29
CA ASN A 10 -20.16 7.53 14.29
C ASN A 10 -19.69 6.20 14.92
N PHE A 11 -18.38 6.06 15.11
CA PHE A 11 -17.77 4.85 15.64
C PHE A 11 -18.36 4.41 16.98
N ASP A 12 -18.70 3.12 17.04
CA ASP A 12 -19.12 2.37 18.22
C ASP A 12 -18.16 1.20 18.41
N ALA A 13 -17.44 1.19 19.52
CA ALA A 13 -16.43 0.18 19.86
C ALA A 13 -17.00 -1.23 20.05
N ASN A 14 -18.32 -1.37 20.23
CA ASN A 14 -18.99 -2.67 20.39
C ASN A 14 -19.41 -3.30 19.06
N LYS A 15 -19.17 -2.62 17.92
CA LYS A 15 -19.50 -3.13 16.58
C LYS A 15 -18.24 -3.58 15.84
N LYS A 16 -18.43 -4.50 14.90
CA LYS A 16 -17.40 -4.92 13.95
C LYS A 16 -17.61 -4.26 12.59
N TYR A 17 -16.55 -3.67 12.07
CA TYR A 17 -16.57 -2.91 10.81
C TYR A 17 -15.82 -3.67 9.71
N PRO A 18 -16.28 -3.58 8.46
CA PRO A 18 -15.42 -3.92 7.33
C PRO A 18 -14.20 -3.00 7.36
N THR A 19 -13.03 -3.54 7.02
CA THR A 19 -11.76 -2.81 7.19
C THR A 19 -10.99 -2.76 5.89
N LEU A 20 -10.50 -1.57 5.55
CA LEU A 20 -9.68 -1.33 4.37
C LEU A 20 -8.22 -1.14 4.80
N LEU A 21 -7.32 -1.87 4.18
CA LEU A 21 -5.91 -1.53 4.14
C LEU A 21 -5.69 -0.46 3.08
N PHE A 22 -5.15 0.69 3.49
CA PHE A 22 -4.79 1.78 2.60
C PHE A 22 -3.33 1.62 2.14
N CYS A 23 -3.15 1.33 0.85
CA CYS A 23 -1.86 1.25 0.21
C CYS A 23 -1.49 2.63 -0.36
N GLU A 24 -0.65 3.37 0.37
CA GLU A 24 -0.13 4.69 -0.04
C GLU A 24 0.64 4.63 -1.37
N GLY A 25 0.32 5.58 -2.26
CA GLY A 25 0.92 5.74 -3.59
C GLY A 25 2.17 6.60 -3.57
N GLY A 26 2.93 6.59 -4.67
CA GLY A 26 4.31 7.11 -4.71
C GLY A 26 5.19 6.31 -3.75
N PRO A 27 6.15 5.50 -4.21
CA PRO A 27 6.84 4.57 -3.30
C PRO A 27 7.43 5.29 -2.07
N GLN A 28 7.72 6.60 -2.21
CA GLN A 28 8.24 7.48 -1.18
C GLN A 28 7.34 8.71 -0.85
N SER A 29 6.01 8.61 -0.91
CA SER A 29 5.09 9.67 -0.41
C SER A 29 4.53 9.35 0.98
N PRO A 30 4.38 10.32 1.89
CA PRO A 30 3.97 10.06 3.27
C PRO A 30 2.46 9.77 3.41
N VAL A 31 2.12 8.79 4.25
CA VAL A 31 0.79 8.79 4.91
C VAL A 31 0.78 9.95 5.91
N SER A 32 -0.11 10.92 5.72
CA SER A 32 -0.17 12.11 6.58
C SER A 32 -1.60 12.64 6.72
N GLN A 33 -1.78 13.76 7.43
CA GLN A 33 -3.08 14.44 7.56
C GLN A 33 -3.45 15.20 6.27
N PHE A 34 -3.39 14.53 5.12
CA PHE A 34 -3.73 15.13 3.84
C PHE A 34 -5.23 15.02 3.54
N TRP A 35 -5.67 15.81 2.57
CA TRP A 35 -7.01 15.77 2.01
C TRP A 35 -6.94 15.79 0.49
N SER A 36 -7.73 14.94 -0.14
CA SER A 36 -7.88 14.88 -1.60
C SER A 36 -9.34 14.63 -1.95
N TYR A 37 -9.80 15.14 -3.10
CA TYR A 37 -11.10 14.79 -3.67
C TYR A 37 -11.09 13.42 -4.36
N ARG A 38 -9.91 12.86 -4.68
CA ARG A 38 -9.76 11.54 -5.32
C ARG A 38 -9.53 10.43 -4.30
N TRP A 39 -8.51 10.58 -3.45
CA TRP A 39 -8.08 9.59 -2.46
C TRP A 39 -8.32 10.12 -1.06
N ASN A 40 -9.55 9.93 -0.56
CA ASN A 40 -10.01 10.52 0.69
C ASN A 40 -10.31 9.45 1.74
N ILE A 41 -9.44 9.36 2.74
CA ILE A 41 -9.54 8.38 3.82
C ILE A 41 -10.77 8.66 4.71
N GLN A 42 -11.10 9.94 4.91
CA GLN A 42 -12.24 10.36 5.71
C GLN A 42 -13.56 9.98 5.05
N ILE A 43 -13.67 9.99 3.72
CA ILE A 43 -14.86 9.52 2.98
C ILE A 43 -15.01 8.00 3.13
N MET A 44 -13.92 7.24 3.04
CA MET A 44 -13.96 5.79 3.30
C MET A 44 -14.50 5.51 4.71
N ALA A 45 -13.96 6.20 5.71
CA ALA A 45 -14.41 6.06 7.09
C ALA A 45 -15.86 6.51 7.32
N ALA A 46 -16.28 7.62 6.71
CA ALA A 46 -17.66 8.10 6.76
C ALA A 46 -18.67 7.11 6.16
N ASN A 47 -18.22 6.20 5.27
CA ASN A 47 -19.03 5.10 4.73
C ASN A 47 -18.97 3.82 5.58
N GLY A 48 -18.49 3.92 6.82
CA GLY A 48 -18.55 2.82 7.80
C GLY A 48 -17.39 1.83 7.70
N TYR A 49 -16.28 2.19 7.06
CA TYR A 49 -15.06 1.39 7.07
C TYR A 49 -14.12 1.84 8.19
N VAL A 50 -13.44 0.89 8.82
CA VAL A 50 -12.18 1.20 9.50
C VAL A 50 -11.09 1.21 8.44
N VAL A 51 -10.22 2.22 8.44
CA VAL A 51 -9.10 2.29 7.49
C VAL A 51 -7.79 2.14 8.24
N VAL A 52 -7.00 1.13 7.88
CA VAL A 52 -5.65 0.88 8.40
C VAL A 52 -4.65 1.51 7.44
N LEU A 53 -3.82 2.43 7.93
CA LEU A 53 -2.88 3.20 7.12
C LEU A 53 -1.44 3.01 7.64
N PRO A 54 -0.72 2.00 7.11
CA PRO A 54 0.63 1.71 7.57
C PRO A 54 1.64 2.69 6.97
N ASN A 55 2.53 3.22 7.80
CA ASN A 55 3.71 3.93 7.33
C ASN A 55 4.79 2.91 6.96
N ARG A 56 4.59 2.15 5.86
CA ARG A 56 5.52 1.11 5.40
C ARG A 56 6.91 1.63 5.05
N ARG A 57 7.90 0.75 5.03
CA ARG A 57 9.25 1.03 4.51
C ARG A 57 9.16 1.64 3.11
N GLY A 58 10.02 2.61 2.85
CA GLY A 58 9.93 3.54 1.73
C GLY A 58 9.27 4.88 2.05
N LEU A 59 8.44 4.99 3.09
CA LEU A 59 7.78 6.27 3.41
C LEU A 59 8.71 7.26 4.10
N PRO A 60 8.65 8.56 3.76
CA PRO A 60 9.46 9.58 4.42
C PRO A 60 9.00 9.83 5.86
N GLY A 61 9.89 10.41 6.68
CA GLY A 61 9.62 10.74 8.09
C GLY A 61 10.30 9.82 9.12
N PHE A 62 11.00 8.77 8.67
CA PHE A 62 11.64 7.76 9.54
C PHE A 62 13.16 7.61 9.31
N GLY A 63 13.77 8.53 8.55
CA GLY A 63 15.20 8.54 8.22
C GLY A 63 15.51 7.96 6.83
N SER A 64 16.72 8.26 6.30
CA SER A 64 17.10 7.86 4.93
C SER A 64 17.15 6.35 4.74
N ALA A 65 17.70 5.61 5.71
CA ALA A 65 17.74 4.14 5.64
C ALA A 65 16.34 3.55 5.44
N TRP A 66 15.34 3.98 6.23
CA TRP A 66 13.95 3.53 6.09
C TRP A 66 13.36 3.86 4.73
N ASN A 67 13.67 5.04 4.20
CA ASN A 67 13.13 5.54 2.93
C ASN A 67 13.77 4.83 1.73
N GLU A 68 15.05 4.49 1.81
CA GLU A 68 15.79 3.83 0.73
C GLU A 68 15.46 2.34 0.61
N GLU A 69 14.98 1.70 1.68
CA GLU A 69 14.68 0.25 1.71
C GLU A 69 13.64 -0.24 0.69
N ILE A 70 12.83 0.66 0.10
CA ILE A 70 11.91 0.27 -0.97
C ILE A 70 12.57 0.16 -2.34
N SER A 71 13.68 0.88 -2.54
CA SER A 71 14.33 0.97 -3.85
C SER A 71 14.82 -0.42 -4.29
N GLY A 72 14.36 -0.91 -5.44
CA GLY A 72 14.70 -2.25 -5.93
C GLY A 72 13.97 -3.41 -5.25
N ASP A 73 13.07 -3.13 -4.29
CA ASP A 73 12.37 -4.14 -3.47
C ASP A 73 10.84 -3.91 -3.41
N TRP A 74 10.25 -3.51 -4.54
CA TRP A 74 8.82 -3.20 -4.65
C TRP A 74 7.89 -4.34 -4.20
N THR A 75 8.30 -5.60 -4.32
CA THR A 75 7.48 -6.76 -3.93
C THR A 75 7.91 -7.41 -2.60
N GLY A 76 8.97 -6.91 -1.97
CA GLY A 76 9.56 -7.50 -0.78
C GLY A 76 9.05 -6.90 0.53
N GLN A 77 9.93 -6.24 1.28
CA GLN A 77 9.66 -5.87 2.66
C GLN A 77 8.50 -4.87 2.79
N CYS A 78 8.34 -3.95 1.84
CA CYS A 78 7.23 -2.99 1.84
C CYS A 78 5.84 -3.68 1.77
N MET A 79 5.74 -4.85 1.14
CA MET A 79 4.51 -5.66 1.11
C MET A 79 4.28 -6.42 2.42
N ASN A 80 5.37 -6.91 3.03
CA ASN A 80 5.31 -7.54 4.35
C ASN A 80 4.83 -6.57 5.43
N ASP A 81 5.21 -5.30 5.32
CA ASP A 81 4.74 -4.24 6.22
C ASP A 81 3.22 -4.06 6.12
N TYR A 82 2.66 -4.03 4.91
CA TYR A 82 1.21 -3.99 4.68
C TYR A 82 0.48 -5.19 5.29
N LEU A 83 0.99 -6.41 5.06
CA LEU A 83 0.42 -7.64 5.60
C LEU A 83 0.50 -7.67 7.13
N SER A 84 1.62 -7.27 7.71
CA SER A 84 1.81 -7.23 9.16
C SER A 84 0.87 -6.24 9.82
N ALA A 85 0.64 -5.08 9.22
CA ALA A 85 -0.26 -4.07 9.78
C ALA A 85 -1.74 -4.50 9.75
N ILE A 86 -2.20 -5.13 8.67
CA ILE A 86 -3.58 -5.61 8.62
C ILE A 86 -3.80 -6.81 9.56
N ASP A 87 -2.79 -7.69 9.70
CA ASP A 87 -2.86 -8.83 10.61
C ASP A 87 -2.89 -8.36 12.07
N ASP A 88 -2.06 -7.38 12.44
CA ASP A 88 -2.08 -6.77 13.77
C ASP A 88 -3.45 -6.15 14.08
N ALA A 89 -3.98 -5.36 13.14
CA ALA A 89 -5.31 -4.77 13.28
C ALA A 89 -6.42 -5.84 13.44
N ALA A 90 -6.41 -6.89 12.61
CA ALA A 90 -7.42 -7.94 12.66
C ALA A 90 -7.36 -8.81 13.92
N ASN A 91 -6.17 -8.97 14.50
CA ASN A 91 -5.97 -9.79 15.70
C ASN A 91 -6.19 -9.01 17.00
N ASN A 92 -5.84 -7.72 17.02
CA ASN A 92 -5.75 -6.94 18.25
C ASN A 92 -6.83 -5.86 18.40
N LEU A 93 -7.52 -5.46 17.33
CA LEU A 93 -8.60 -4.47 17.40
C LEU A 93 -9.97 -5.17 17.40
N PRO A 94 -10.74 -5.11 18.51
CA PRO A 94 -11.98 -5.91 18.66
C PRO A 94 -13.09 -5.51 17.68
N TYR A 95 -13.00 -4.29 17.16
CA TYR A 95 -13.95 -3.70 16.21
C TYR A 95 -13.59 -3.98 14.73
N VAL A 96 -12.48 -4.66 14.45
CA VAL A 96 -12.13 -5.08 13.08
C VAL A 96 -12.82 -6.41 12.76
N ASP A 97 -13.53 -6.44 11.64
CA ASP A 97 -14.09 -7.68 11.09
C ASP A 97 -13.08 -8.39 10.18
N LYS A 98 -12.37 -9.37 10.72
CA LYS A 98 -11.37 -10.15 9.99
C LYS A 98 -11.92 -10.89 8.76
N ASP A 99 -13.24 -11.09 8.67
CA ASP A 99 -13.86 -11.77 7.53
C ASP A 99 -14.27 -10.79 6.42
N ARG A 100 -14.19 -9.48 6.68
CA ARG A 100 -14.53 -8.39 5.75
C ARG A 100 -13.37 -7.39 5.58
N LEU A 101 -12.19 -7.92 5.23
CA LEU A 101 -11.02 -7.12 4.89
C LEU A 101 -10.96 -6.82 3.39
N GLY A 102 -10.55 -5.60 3.02
CA GLY A 102 -10.19 -5.24 1.64
C GLY A 102 -8.91 -4.40 1.61
N CYS A 103 -8.33 -4.20 0.43
CA CYS A 103 -7.22 -3.26 0.25
C CYS A 103 -7.46 -2.33 -0.94
N VAL A 104 -6.98 -1.09 -0.80
CA VAL A 104 -7.22 -0.01 -1.75
C VAL A 104 -5.94 0.81 -1.94
N GLY A 105 -5.63 1.23 -3.17
CA GLY A 105 -4.50 2.12 -3.44
C GLY A 105 -4.47 2.65 -4.87
N ALA A 106 -3.65 3.69 -5.08
CA ALA A 106 -3.38 4.25 -6.40
C ALA A 106 -1.89 4.44 -6.67
N SER A 107 -1.49 4.56 -7.95
CA SER A 107 -0.09 4.64 -8.33
C SER A 107 0.69 3.44 -7.75
N PHE A 108 1.80 3.65 -7.06
CA PHE A 108 2.50 2.56 -6.34
C PHE A 108 1.59 1.79 -5.37
N GLY A 109 0.60 2.44 -4.76
CA GLY A 109 -0.42 1.79 -3.95
C GLY A 109 -1.33 0.87 -4.76
N GLY A 110 -1.62 1.24 -6.01
CA GLY A 110 -2.35 0.40 -6.96
C GLY A 110 -1.52 -0.81 -7.40
N PHE A 111 -0.21 -0.63 -7.66
CA PHE A 111 0.74 -1.74 -7.83
C PHE A 111 0.71 -2.68 -6.61
N SER A 112 0.75 -2.11 -5.39
CA SER A 112 0.67 -2.88 -4.14
C SER A 112 -0.62 -3.71 -4.06
N VAL A 113 -1.76 -3.14 -4.47
CA VAL A 113 -3.04 -3.88 -4.52
C VAL A 113 -3.00 -5.03 -5.53
N TYR A 114 -2.42 -4.83 -6.72
CA TYR A 114 -2.25 -5.91 -7.70
C TYR A 114 -1.39 -7.04 -7.14
N TYR A 115 -0.26 -6.71 -6.51
CA TYR A 115 0.60 -7.70 -5.87
C TYR A 115 -0.13 -8.47 -4.76
N LEU A 116 -0.80 -7.74 -3.87
CA LEU A 116 -1.54 -8.34 -2.76
C LEU A 116 -2.70 -9.22 -3.24
N ALA A 117 -3.30 -8.96 -4.40
CA ALA A 117 -4.33 -9.84 -4.96
C ALA A 117 -3.83 -11.28 -5.20
N GLY A 118 -2.52 -11.46 -5.47
CA GLY A 118 -1.88 -12.77 -5.58
C GLY A 118 -1.27 -13.29 -4.27
N HIS A 119 -0.84 -12.41 -3.37
CA HIS A 119 0.09 -12.75 -2.28
C HIS A 119 -0.44 -12.48 -0.86
N HIS A 120 -1.76 -12.32 -0.70
CA HIS A 120 -2.37 -11.99 0.59
C HIS A 120 -2.82 -13.18 1.45
N ASN A 121 -2.65 -14.43 1.02
CA ASN A 121 -3.07 -15.64 1.75
C ASN A 121 -4.53 -15.60 2.26
N LYS A 122 -5.49 -15.27 1.38
CA LYS A 122 -6.94 -15.26 1.66
C LYS A 122 -7.44 -14.21 2.68
N ARG A 123 -6.59 -13.26 3.10
CA ARG A 123 -6.95 -12.13 3.98
C ARG A 123 -8.09 -11.28 3.39
N PHE A 124 -7.81 -10.59 2.28
CA PHE A 124 -8.74 -9.69 1.63
C PHE A 124 -9.84 -10.39 0.81
N LYS A 125 -11.00 -9.75 0.75
CA LYS A 125 -12.19 -10.14 -0.04
C LYS A 125 -12.47 -9.16 -1.19
N ALA A 126 -11.84 -7.98 -1.17
CA ALA A 126 -11.99 -6.95 -2.18
C ALA A 126 -10.67 -6.21 -2.41
N PHE A 127 -10.44 -5.80 -3.65
CA PHE A 127 -9.22 -5.15 -4.13
C PHE A 127 -9.62 -3.96 -5.00
N LEU A 128 -9.13 -2.76 -4.68
CA LEU A 128 -9.32 -1.56 -5.50
C LEU A 128 -7.97 -0.98 -5.88
N SER A 129 -7.55 -1.23 -7.12
CA SER A 129 -6.40 -0.59 -7.73
C SER A 129 -6.87 0.51 -8.67
N HIS A 130 -6.22 1.67 -8.63
CA HIS A 130 -6.51 2.80 -9.51
C HIS A 130 -5.19 3.38 -10.04
N ASP A 131 -5.00 3.29 -11.36
CA ASP A 131 -3.78 3.80 -12.02
C ASP A 131 -2.51 3.24 -11.36
N GLY A 132 -2.51 1.93 -11.10
CA GLY A 132 -1.34 1.23 -10.58
C GLY A 132 -0.47 0.72 -11.71
N ALA A 133 0.85 0.78 -11.53
CA ALA A 133 1.76 0.08 -12.43
C ALA A 133 1.41 -1.41 -12.42
N PHE A 134 1.04 -1.97 -13.56
CA PHE A 134 0.69 -3.38 -13.69
C PHE A 134 1.77 -4.18 -14.41
N ASN A 135 2.43 -3.54 -15.39
CA ASN A 135 3.55 -4.09 -16.13
C ASN A 135 4.73 -3.11 -16.01
N LEU A 136 5.77 -3.50 -15.28
CA LEU A 136 6.94 -2.66 -15.04
C LEU A 136 7.82 -2.50 -16.29
N GLU A 137 7.82 -3.47 -17.21
CA GLU A 137 8.51 -3.37 -18.51
C GLU A 137 7.86 -2.27 -19.37
N SER A 138 6.53 -2.26 -19.46
CA SER A 138 5.79 -1.22 -20.19
C SER A 138 6.00 0.15 -19.53
N MET A 139 5.94 0.22 -18.20
CA MET A 139 6.19 1.46 -17.47
C MET A 139 7.59 2.02 -17.76
N TYR A 140 8.60 1.16 -17.82
CA TYR A 140 9.97 1.57 -18.14
C TYR A 140 10.06 2.26 -19.51
N THR A 141 9.37 1.73 -20.53
CA THR A 141 9.44 2.28 -21.89
C THR A 141 8.54 3.49 -22.12
N ASP A 142 7.43 3.59 -21.37
CA ASP A 142 6.43 4.64 -21.55
C ASP A 142 6.72 5.90 -20.71
N THR A 143 7.50 5.77 -19.64
CA THR A 143 7.82 6.90 -18.76
C THR A 143 8.82 7.86 -19.39
N GLU A 144 8.68 9.16 -19.08
CA GLU A 144 9.72 10.15 -19.35
C GLU A 144 10.76 10.24 -18.22
N GLU A 145 10.45 9.70 -17.04
CA GLU A 145 11.27 9.77 -15.83
C GLU A 145 12.38 8.69 -15.82
N ALA A 146 13.24 8.70 -16.84
CA ALA A 146 14.26 7.66 -17.03
C ALA A 146 15.21 7.50 -15.83
N TRP A 147 15.50 8.57 -15.08
CA TRP A 147 16.30 8.48 -13.86
C TRP A 147 15.63 7.58 -12.81
N PHE A 148 14.33 7.77 -12.58
CA PHE A 148 13.58 7.03 -11.57
C PHE A 148 13.55 5.55 -11.91
N SER A 149 13.21 5.19 -13.15
CA SER A 149 13.18 3.78 -13.55
C SER A 149 14.56 3.12 -13.51
N ASN A 150 15.63 3.83 -13.86
CA ASN A 150 16.99 3.31 -13.72
C ASN A 150 17.40 3.08 -12.26
N TRP A 151 17.01 4.01 -11.39
CA TRP A 151 17.29 3.91 -9.96
C TRP A 151 16.51 2.74 -9.34
N GLU A 152 15.23 2.65 -9.66
CA GLU A 152 14.29 1.72 -9.05
C GLU A 152 14.46 0.28 -9.55
N TYR A 153 14.79 0.10 -10.82
CA TYR A 153 14.91 -1.22 -11.44
C TYR A 153 16.36 -1.65 -11.68
N GLU A 154 17.32 -0.90 -11.12
CA GLU A 154 18.78 -1.10 -11.20
C GLU A 154 19.40 -1.09 -12.62
N ASP A 155 18.61 -1.01 -13.70
CA ASP A 155 18.93 -0.66 -15.10
C ASP A 155 17.65 -0.81 -15.97
N ALA A 156 17.76 -0.61 -17.29
CA ALA A 156 16.78 -1.13 -18.23
C ALA A 156 16.74 -2.67 -18.21
N TYR A 157 15.54 -3.24 -18.29
CA TYR A 157 15.33 -4.69 -18.22
C TYR A 157 15.95 -5.48 -19.40
N TRP A 158 16.34 -4.81 -20.50
CA TRP A 158 17.10 -5.43 -21.59
C TRP A 158 18.62 -5.39 -21.40
N ASN A 159 19.13 -4.65 -20.39
CA ASN A 159 20.54 -4.58 -20.06
C ASN A 159 20.95 -5.61 -18.98
N LYS A 160 20.00 -6.10 -18.18
CA LYS A 160 20.24 -7.04 -17.06
C LYS A 160 19.05 -7.97 -16.85
N ASP A 161 19.32 -9.15 -16.32
CA ASP A 161 18.27 -9.99 -15.74
C ASP A 161 17.66 -9.27 -14.53
N GLN A 162 16.33 -9.05 -14.55
CA GLN A 162 15.62 -8.43 -13.43
C GLN A 162 15.87 -9.20 -12.11
N SER A 163 15.96 -8.47 -11.00
CA SER A 163 16.00 -9.08 -9.66
C SER A 163 14.72 -9.90 -9.42
N ALA A 164 14.78 -10.92 -8.57
CA ALA A 164 13.61 -11.75 -8.28
C ALA A 164 12.41 -10.95 -7.72
N ASN A 165 12.68 -9.81 -7.11
CA ASN A 165 11.67 -8.93 -6.50
C ASN A 165 11.22 -7.80 -7.44
N ALA A 166 11.96 -7.54 -8.53
CA ALA A 166 11.59 -6.58 -9.57
C ALA A 166 10.85 -7.23 -10.77
N LYS A 167 10.82 -8.57 -10.83
CA LYS A 167 9.95 -9.36 -11.72
C LYS A 167 8.51 -9.39 -11.22
#